data_AF-A0A9W8QTX0-F1
#
_entry.id   AF-A0A9W8QTX0-F1
#
_cell.length_a   1.000
_cell.length_b   1.000
_cell.length_c   1.000
_cell.angle_alpha   90.00
_cell.angle_beta   90.00
_cell.angle_gamma   90.00
#
_symmetry.space_group_name_H-M   'P 1'
#
loop_
_entity.id
_entity.type
_entity.pdbx_description
1 polymer ?
#
loop_
_entity_poly.entity_id
_entity_poly.type
_entity_poly.pdbx_seq_one_letter_code
_entity_poly.pdbx_strand_id
1 'polypeptide(L)'
;MKPCRFYVTGILMVDSPVQIPTSTLPPCGPDPDFSDLPDLVRKSFDKFDAMLSVCDLPAWDSPACQGKPVRLTAGGKTFTVETDQVLHLPLGGGWTTASLTKTPQEEGRVEVTEQFTGPPPAVLVRCLRRTPTDAPSQGPSQVDRYRDDLLLGWEGRHQSFIKAVIDVDKHHFNVFQPSNADTMTQHINEGLNMLDSLQLA
;
A
#
# COMPACT_ATOMS: atom_id res chain seq x y z
N MET A 1 -29.66 21.26 -9.98
CA MET A 1 -28.63 21.00 -8.94
C MET A 1 -27.28 21.02 -9.62
N LYS A 2 -26.31 21.82 -9.12
CA LYS A 2 -24.92 21.66 -9.56
C LYS A 2 -24.38 20.36 -8.95
N PRO A 3 -23.73 19.47 -9.73
CA PRO A 3 -23.13 18.27 -9.17
C PRO A 3 -22.06 18.66 -8.14
N CYS A 4 -22.14 18.08 -6.95
CA CYS A 4 -21.09 18.18 -5.95
C CYS A 4 -19.90 17.33 -6.44
N ARG A 5 -18.73 17.95 -6.61
CA ARG A 5 -17.50 17.25 -6.97
C ARG A 5 -16.66 17.11 -5.70
N PHE A 6 -16.26 15.89 -5.40
CA PHE A 6 -15.21 15.62 -4.43
C PHE A 6 -13.98 15.10 -5.18
N TYR A 7 -12.81 15.30 -4.60
CA TYR A 7 -11.53 14.81 -5.12
C TYR A 7 -10.78 14.12 -3.98
N VAL A 8 -10.12 13.02 -4.28
CA VAL A 8 -9.24 12.32 -3.34
C VAL A 8 -7.86 12.96 -3.47
N THR A 9 -7.38 13.59 -2.39
CA THR A 9 -6.07 14.28 -2.37
C THR A 9 -4.92 13.35 -2.01
N GLY A 10 -5.22 12.25 -1.32
CA GLY A 10 -4.25 11.25 -0.92
C GLY A 10 -4.93 9.99 -0.37
N ILE A 11 -4.18 8.90 -0.27
CA ILE A 11 -4.63 7.62 0.28
C ILE A 11 -3.67 7.18 1.38
N LEU A 12 -4.19 6.95 2.59
CA LEU A 12 -3.46 6.21 3.60
C LEU A 12 -3.78 4.72 3.45
N MET A 13 -2.76 3.91 3.25
CA MET A 13 -2.87 2.46 3.14
C MET A 13 -2.31 1.82 4.41
N VAL A 14 -2.98 0.81 4.94
CA VAL A 14 -2.50 0.04 6.09
C VAL A 14 -2.43 -1.42 5.68
N ASP A 15 -1.22 -1.97 5.73
CA ASP A 15 -0.87 -3.33 5.38
C ASP A 15 -1.63 -3.91 4.18
N SER A 16 -1.66 -3.14 3.09
CA SER A 16 -2.44 -3.45 1.91
C SER A 16 -1.50 -3.95 0.80
N PRO A 17 -1.16 -5.26 0.76
CA PRO A 17 -0.37 -5.82 -0.33
C PRO A 17 -1.10 -5.68 -1.66
N VAL A 18 -0.36 -5.75 -2.77
CA VAL A 18 -0.99 -5.81 -4.08
C VAL A 18 -1.89 -7.05 -4.16
N GLN A 19 -3.15 -6.83 -4.52
CA GLN A 19 -4.14 -7.91 -4.61
C GLN A 19 -4.39 -8.22 -6.09
N ILE A 20 -4.06 -9.45 -6.47
CA ILE A 20 -4.33 -10.04 -7.78
C ILE A 20 -4.94 -11.43 -7.57
N PRO A 21 -5.73 -11.95 -8.52
CA PRO A 21 -6.43 -13.21 -8.32
C PRO A 21 -5.45 -14.34 -8.04
N THR A 22 -5.72 -15.15 -7.01
CA THR A 22 -4.84 -16.24 -6.57
C THR A 22 -4.61 -17.25 -7.69
N SER A 23 -5.61 -17.44 -8.56
CA SER A 23 -5.50 -18.29 -9.75
C SER A 23 -4.43 -17.87 -10.76
N THR A 24 -4.00 -16.60 -10.73
CA THR A 24 -2.95 -16.05 -11.63
C THR A 24 -1.55 -16.18 -11.05
N LEU A 25 -1.46 -16.58 -9.79
CA LEU A 25 -0.23 -16.64 -9.03
C LEU A 25 0.22 -18.09 -8.84
N PRO A 26 1.54 -18.34 -8.78
CA PRO A 26 2.04 -19.61 -8.28
C PRO A 26 1.49 -19.86 -6.87
N PRO A 27 1.17 -21.13 -6.52
CA PRO A 27 0.81 -21.48 -5.16
C PRO A 27 1.87 -20.93 -4.17
N CYS A 28 1.45 -20.02 -3.29
CA CYS A 28 2.23 -19.68 -2.09
C CYS A 28 1.84 -20.64 -0.95
N GLY A 29 2.33 -20.43 0.27
CA GLY A 29 2.12 -21.37 1.39
C GLY A 29 0.66 -21.53 1.84
N PRO A 30 0.42 -21.99 3.08
CA PRO A 30 -0.93 -22.28 3.56
C PRO A 30 -1.78 -21.01 3.70
N ASP A 31 -3.10 -21.19 3.78
CA ASP A 31 -4.02 -20.11 4.10
C ASP A 31 -3.75 -19.59 5.54
N PRO A 32 -4.09 -18.33 5.84
CA PRO A 32 -4.10 -17.87 7.21
C PRO A 32 -5.02 -18.73 8.09
N ASP A 33 -4.69 -18.83 9.38
CA ASP A 33 -5.61 -19.46 10.33
C ASP A 33 -6.84 -18.55 10.55
N PHE A 34 -7.98 -19.00 10.02
CA PHE A 34 -9.27 -18.33 10.14
C PHE A 34 -10.20 -19.00 11.14
N SER A 35 -9.71 -19.94 11.95
CA SER A 35 -10.52 -20.72 12.89
C SER A 35 -11.36 -19.82 13.81
N ASP A 36 -10.78 -18.72 14.28
CA ASP A 36 -11.38 -17.75 15.20
C ASP A 36 -12.28 -16.68 14.52
N LEU A 37 -12.41 -16.68 13.19
CA LEU A 37 -13.22 -15.68 12.48
C LEU A 37 -14.72 -16.06 12.42
N PRO A 38 -15.63 -15.07 12.56
CA PRO A 38 -17.06 -15.29 12.34
C PRO A 38 -17.36 -15.83 10.93
N ASP A 39 -18.36 -16.71 10.82
CA ASP A 39 -18.71 -17.39 9.56
C ASP A 39 -18.95 -16.43 8.39
N LEU A 40 -19.60 -15.30 8.63
CA LEU A 40 -19.86 -14.29 7.59
C LEU A 40 -18.56 -13.65 7.07
N VAL A 41 -17.58 -13.45 7.96
CA VAL A 41 -16.26 -12.91 7.59
C VAL A 41 -15.50 -13.95 6.79
N ARG A 42 -15.49 -15.21 7.25
CA ARG A 42 -14.87 -16.33 6.53
C ARG A 42 -15.44 -16.48 5.10
N LYS A 43 -16.77 -16.47 4.97
CA LYS A 43 -17.46 -16.54 3.68
C LYS A 43 -17.15 -15.35 2.76
N SER A 44 -16.80 -14.19 3.32
CA SER A 44 -16.41 -13.02 2.50
C SER A 44 -15.08 -13.24 1.77
N PHE A 45 -14.14 -13.95 2.39
CA PHE A 45 -12.86 -14.32 1.75
C PHE A 45 -13.07 -15.28 0.58
N ASP A 46 -13.99 -16.24 0.67
CA ASP A 46 -14.33 -17.14 -0.45
C ASP A 46 -14.84 -16.38 -1.69
N LYS A 47 -15.46 -15.21 -1.48
CA LYS A 47 -15.98 -14.36 -2.57
C LYS A 47 -14.97 -13.35 -3.06
N PHE A 48 -13.96 -13.05 -2.27
CA PHE A 48 -12.96 -12.04 -2.56
C PHE A 48 -12.11 -12.42 -3.79
N ASP A 49 -11.64 -13.68 -3.88
CA ASP A 49 -10.84 -14.14 -5.03
C ASP A 49 -11.64 -14.12 -6.34
N ALA A 50 -12.93 -14.51 -6.27
CA ALA A 50 -13.85 -14.40 -7.40
C ALA A 50 -14.08 -12.95 -7.83
N MET A 51 -14.18 -12.01 -6.88
CA MET A 51 -14.29 -10.58 -7.18
C MET A 51 -13.02 -10.07 -7.87
N LEU A 52 -11.83 -10.41 -7.37
CA LEU A 52 -10.58 -9.99 -8.00
C LEU A 52 -10.45 -10.46 -9.44
N SER A 53 -11.01 -11.63 -9.79
CA SER A 53 -10.96 -12.14 -11.17
C SER A 53 -11.69 -11.27 -12.21
N VAL A 54 -12.58 -10.37 -11.75
CA VAL A 54 -13.36 -9.47 -12.60
C VAL A 54 -13.20 -7.99 -12.26
N CYS A 55 -12.62 -7.67 -11.10
CA CYS A 55 -12.37 -6.31 -10.62
C CYS A 55 -10.87 -6.02 -10.60
N ASP A 56 -10.32 -5.69 -11.78
CA ASP A 56 -8.97 -5.15 -11.89
C ASP A 56 -8.90 -3.72 -11.36
N LEU A 57 -7.71 -3.31 -10.91
CA LEU A 57 -7.42 -1.89 -10.66
C LEU A 57 -7.64 -1.09 -11.96
N PRO A 58 -8.28 0.09 -11.88
CA PRO A 58 -8.44 0.94 -13.05
C PRO A 58 -7.07 1.29 -13.63
N ALA A 59 -6.95 1.29 -14.95
CA ALA A 59 -5.79 1.88 -15.58
C ALA A 59 -5.76 3.38 -15.26
N TRP A 60 -4.63 3.87 -14.77
CA TRP A 60 -4.41 5.30 -14.62
C TRP A 60 -3.71 5.82 -15.87
N ASP A 61 -4.40 6.70 -16.59
CA ASP A 61 -3.95 7.29 -17.85
C ASP A 61 -2.86 8.38 -17.66
N SER A 62 -2.43 8.61 -16.42
CA SER A 62 -1.42 9.60 -16.08
C SER A 62 -0.53 9.14 -14.92
N PRO A 63 0.73 9.58 -14.89
CA PRO A 63 1.63 9.27 -13.79
C PRO A 63 1.12 9.88 -12.47
N ALA A 64 1.42 9.20 -11.36
CA ALA A 64 1.17 9.73 -10.03
C ALA A 64 1.85 11.09 -9.86
N CYS A 65 1.19 12.03 -9.18
CA CYS A 65 1.77 13.36 -8.93
C CYS A 65 2.26 14.08 -10.20
N GLN A 66 1.57 13.88 -11.34
CA GLN A 66 1.96 14.45 -12.65
C GLN A 66 3.38 14.07 -13.11
N GLY A 67 3.93 12.96 -12.61
CA GLY A 67 5.31 12.56 -12.92
C GLY A 67 6.36 13.53 -12.37
N LYS A 68 6.03 14.29 -11.34
CA LYS A 68 6.95 15.24 -10.69
C LYS A 68 7.40 14.73 -9.32
N PRO A 69 8.59 15.15 -8.85
CA PRO A 69 8.98 14.96 -7.47
C PRO A 69 7.99 15.65 -6.53
N VAL A 70 7.93 15.17 -5.28
CA VAL A 70 7.07 15.75 -4.25
C VAL A 70 7.89 16.24 -3.07
N ARG A 71 7.41 17.29 -2.42
CA ARG A 71 7.86 17.70 -1.10
C ARG A 71 6.82 17.31 -0.07
N LEU A 72 7.24 16.71 1.03
CA LEU A 72 6.37 16.34 2.15
C LEU A 72 7.11 16.48 3.49
N THR A 73 6.35 16.63 4.58
CA THR A 73 6.92 16.77 5.93
C THR A 73 6.71 15.49 6.73
N ALA A 74 7.78 15.00 7.35
CA ALA A 74 7.78 13.81 8.21
C ALA A 74 8.72 14.02 9.40
N GLY A 75 8.31 13.66 10.61
CA GLY A 75 9.11 13.86 11.83
C GLY A 75 9.61 15.30 12.02
N GLY A 76 8.83 16.30 11.59
CA GLY A 76 9.20 17.73 11.65
C GLY A 76 10.24 18.21 10.63
N LYS A 77 10.61 17.39 9.65
CA LYS A 77 11.53 17.75 8.56
C LYS A 77 10.84 17.64 7.22
N THR A 78 11.24 18.51 6.28
CA THR A 78 10.75 18.45 4.90
C THR A 78 11.72 17.65 4.03
N PHE A 79 11.18 16.74 3.25
CA PHE A 79 11.92 15.88 2.31
C PHE A 79 11.44 16.16 0.89
N THR A 80 12.36 16.10 -0.06
CA THR A 80 12.03 15.95 -1.48
C THR A 80 12.15 14.48 -1.83
N VAL A 81 11.09 13.91 -2.42
CA VAL A 81 11.03 12.52 -2.85
C VAL A 81 10.93 12.52 -4.36
N GLU A 82 11.96 12.00 -5.03
CA GLU A 82 12.00 11.87 -6.48
C GLU A 82 10.95 10.86 -7.00
N THR A 83 10.68 10.90 -8.29
CA THR A 83 9.64 10.05 -8.91
C THR A 83 9.90 8.55 -8.79
N ASP A 84 11.18 8.17 -8.67
CA ASP A 84 11.68 6.81 -8.52
C ASP A 84 12.20 6.55 -7.09
N GLN A 85 11.71 7.31 -6.12
CA GLN A 85 12.06 7.15 -4.72
C GLN A 85 10.80 7.04 -3.85
N VAL A 86 11.02 6.49 -2.66
CA VAL A 86 10.05 6.48 -1.58
C VAL A 86 10.73 6.93 -0.28
N LEU A 87 10.03 7.72 0.53
CA LEU A 87 10.50 8.03 1.88
C LEU A 87 10.16 6.87 2.82
N HIS A 88 11.12 6.37 3.58
CA HIS A 88 10.96 5.17 4.39
C HIS A 88 11.34 5.45 5.84
N LEU A 89 10.46 5.07 6.77
CA LEU A 89 10.73 4.97 8.19
C LEU A 89 10.81 3.49 8.59
N PRO A 90 12.02 2.91 8.69
CA PRO A 90 12.18 1.55 9.19
C PRO A 90 11.91 1.46 10.70
N LEU A 91 11.57 0.27 11.18
CA LEU A 91 11.30 0.02 12.59
C LEU A 91 12.51 0.42 13.47
N GLY A 92 12.31 1.35 14.40
CA GLY A 92 13.35 1.84 15.32
C GLY A 92 14.44 2.71 14.66
N GLY A 93 14.30 3.06 13.39
CA GLY A 93 15.23 3.93 12.66
C GLY A 93 14.73 5.36 12.50
N GLY A 94 15.37 6.10 11.60
CA GLY A 94 14.96 7.43 11.17
C GLY A 94 14.59 7.46 9.70
N TRP A 95 13.97 8.55 9.25
CA TRP A 95 13.56 8.75 7.87
C TRP A 95 14.76 8.71 6.89
N THR A 96 14.68 7.82 5.89
CA THR A 96 15.63 7.70 4.78
C THR A 96 14.89 7.61 3.45
N THR A 97 15.55 7.94 2.34
CA THR A 97 14.99 7.68 1.01
C THR A 97 15.49 6.33 0.47
N ALA A 98 14.62 5.60 -0.21
CA ALA A 98 14.94 4.36 -0.90
C ALA A 98 14.62 4.50 -2.39
N SER A 99 15.52 4.02 -3.24
CA SER A 99 15.29 3.96 -4.69
C SER A 99 14.37 2.82 -5.06
N LEU A 100 13.45 3.08 -5.99
CA LEU A 100 12.54 2.11 -6.57
C LEU A 100 13.09 1.64 -7.92
N THR A 101 12.98 0.34 -8.19
CA THR A 101 13.38 -0.20 -9.51
C THR A 101 12.25 0.06 -10.49
N LYS A 102 12.51 0.80 -11.57
CA LYS A 102 11.50 1.06 -12.61
C LYS A 102 11.06 -0.25 -13.27
N THR A 103 9.76 -0.48 -13.36
CA THR A 103 9.21 -1.60 -14.13
C THR A 103 8.86 -1.15 -15.55
N PRO A 104 8.98 -2.03 -16.57
CA PRO A 104 8.69 -1.69 -17.97
C PRO A 104 7.28 -1.13 -18.22
N GLN A 105 6.33 -1.41 -17.32
CA GLN A 105 4.94 -0.97 -17.40
C GLN A 105 4.75 0.53 -17.04
N GLU A 106 5.72 1.17 -16.39
CA GLU A 106 5.72 2.61 -16.13
C GLU A 106 6.35 3.42 -17.29
N GLU A 107 7.16 2.79 -18.15
CA GLU A 107 7.91 3.47 -19.23
C GLU A 107 7.04 3.85 -20.45
N GLY A 108 5.84 3.28 -20.59
CA GLY A 108 4.98 3.44 -21.78
C GLY A 108 3.77 4.38 -21.63
N ARG A 109 3.62 5.09 -20.52
CA ARG A 109 2.41 5.92 -20.27
C ARG A 109 2.52 7.28 -20.99
N VAL A 110 1.59 7.53 -21.90
CA VAL A 110 1.49 8.76 -22.72
C VAL A 110 0.80 9.87 -21.92
N GLU A 111 1.24 11.12 -22.09
CA GLU A 111 0.53 12.31 -21.60
C GLU A 111 -0.81 12.46 -22.32
N VAL A 112 -1.92 12.10 -21.67
CA VAL A 112 -3.27 12.34 -22.19
C VAL A 112 -3.91 13.52 -21.47
N THR A 113 -4.53 14.39 -22.27
CA THR A 113 -5.19 15.62 -21.87
C THR A 113 -6.59 15.36 -21.31
N GLU A 114 -6.83 15.97 -20.14
CA GLU A 114 -8.15 16.30 -19.57
C GLU A 114 -9.14 15.16 -19.31
N GLN A 115 -9.03 14.51 -18.14
CA GLN A 115 -10.12 14.46 -17.12
C GLN A 115 -9.90 13.44 -16.00
N PHE A 116 -8.88 12.58 -16.09
CA PHE A 116 -8.46 11.71 -14.98
C PHE A 116 -7.02 12.02 -14.58
N THR A 117 -6.88 12.70 -13.44
CA THR A 117 -5.61 12.88 -12.75
C THR A 117 -5.07 11.50 -12.37
N GLY A 118 -3.77 11.26 -12.51
CA GLY A 118 -3.13 10.02 -12.08
C GLY A 118 -3.48 9.61 -10.63
N PRO A 119 -3.07 8.43 -10.18
CA PRO A 119 -3.44 7.95 -8.85
C PRO A 119 -3.10 9.01 -7.79
N PRO A 120 -4.00 9.28 -6.83
CA PRO A 120 -3.66 10.14 -5.71
C PRO A 120 -2.44 9.56 -4.98
N PRO A 121 -1.54 10.42 -4.46
CA PRO A 121 -0.39 9.95 -3.72
C PRO A 121 -0.83 9.15 -2.49
N ALA A 122 0.00 8.19 -2.09
CA ALA A 122 -0.25 7.36 -0.94
C ALA A 122 0.89 7.31 0.06
N VAL A 123 0.53 7.05 1.31
CA VAL A 123 1.45 6.64 2.36
C VAL A 123 1.04 5.24 2.81
N LEU A 124 2.00 4.33 2.89
CA LEU A 124 1.80 2.95 3.30
C LEU A 124 2.31 2.73 4.72
N VAL A 125 1.45 2.28 5.63
CA VAL A 125 1.85 1.70 6.90
C VAL A 125 2.02 0.20 6.70
N ARG A 126 3.26 -0.30 6.70
CA ARG A 126 3.63 -1.68 6.35
C ARG A 126 3.87 -2.52 7.60
N CYS A 127 3.18 -3.66 7.71
CA CYS A 127 3.47 -4.63 8.77
C CYS A 127 4.72 -5.45 8.44
N LEU A 128 5.61 -5.67 9.41
CA LEU A 128 6.82 -6.48 9.21
C LEU A 128 6.66 -7.95 9.64
N ARG A 129 5.75 -8.26 10.56
CA ARG A 129 5.55 -9.64 11.01
C ARG A 129 4.70 -10.38 10.00
N ARG A 130 5.11 -11.61 9.72
CA ARG A 130 4.30 -12.59 9.02
C ARG A 130 3.13 -13.02 9.88
N THR A 131 2.02 -13.25 9.22
CA THR A 131 0.80 -13.81 9.78
C THR A 131 1.03 -15.24 10.24
N PRO A 132 0.52 -15.62 11.43
CA PRO A 132 0.50 -17.02 11.87
C PRO A 132 -0.27 -17.92 10.91
N THR A 133 0.24 -19.13 10.68
CA THR A 133 -0.43 -20.16 9.88
C THR A 133 -0.67 -21.42 10.72
N ASP A 134 -1.66 -22.22 10.34
CA ASP A 134 -1.97 -23.52 10.94
C ASP A 134 -0.95 -24.61 10.55
N ALA A 135 -0.24 -24.42 9.43
CA ALA A 135 0.81 -25.29 8.93
C ALA A 135 2.15 -24.53 8.71
N PRO A 136 2.82 -24.05 9.78
CA PRO A 136 4.03 -23.21 9.67
C PRO A 136 5.21 -23.89 8.95
N SER A 137 5.23 -25.22 8.85
CA SER A 137 6.23 -25.98 8.09
C SER A 137 6.05 -25.89 6.56
N GLN A 138 4.94 -25.34 6.07
CA GLN A 138 4.63 -25.24 4.64
C GLN A 138 4.96 -23.86 4.03
N GLY A 139 5.61 -22.99 4.81
CA GLY A 139 6.03 -21.66 4.36
C GLY A 139 5.15 -20.53 4.89
N PRO A 140 5.41 -19.28 4.45
CA PRO A 140 4.64 -18.11 4.87
C PRO A 140 3.20 -18.18 4.36
N SER A 141 2.29 -17.49 5.03
CA SER A 141 0.89 -17.38 4.60
C SER A 141 0.76 -16.75 3.22
N GLN A 142 -0.27 -17.12 2.46
CA GLN A 142 -0.59 -16.50 1.16
C GLN A 142 -0.62 -14.97 1.21
N VAL A 143 -1.17 -14.39 2.29
CA VAL A 143 -1.29 -12.93 2.47
C VAL A 143 0.07 -12.24 2.65
N ASP A 144 1.11 -12.99 2.97
CA ASP A 144 2.48 -12.50 3.17
C ASP A 144 3.38 -12.74 1.95
N ARG A 145 2.82 -13.08 0.78
CA ARG A 145 3.60 -13.33 -0.46
C ARG A 145 4.64 -12.25 -0.75
N TYR A 146 4.30 -10.98 -0.52
CA TYR A 146 5.16 -9.82 -0.77
C TYR A 146 5.67 -9.17 0.51
N ARG A 147 5.67 -9.89 1.65
CA ARG A 147 5.99 -9.32 2.97
C ARG A 147 7.38 -8.71 3.03
N ASP A 148 8.32 -9.29 2.30
CA ASP A 148 9.71 -8.86 2.30
C ASP A 148 9.95 -7.65 1.36
N ASP A 149 8.98 -7.32 0.50
CA ASP A 149 9.04 -6.20 -0.43
C ASP A 149 8.65 -4.87 0.24
N LEU A 150 9.31 -3.77 -0.15
CA LEU A 150 9.13 -2.45 0.48
C LEU A 150 7.72 -1.91 0.29
N LEU A 151 7.16 -2.12 -0.90
CA LEU A 151 5.82 -1.69 -1.27
C LEU A 151 4.88 -2.89 -1.39
N LEU A 152 5.14 -4.01 -0.70
CA LEU A 152 4.21 -5.16 -0.64
C LEU A 152 3.69 -5.63 -2.03
N GLY A 153 4.55 -5.59 -3.05
CA GLY A 153 4.28 -6.04 -4.41
C GLY A 153 3.72 -4.97 -5.35
N TRP A 154 3.47 -3.74 -4.87
CA TRP A 154 3.03 -2.62 -5.70
C TRP A 154 4.09 -2.18 -6.73
N GLU A 155 5.36 -2.55 -6.51
CA GLU A 155 6.50 -2.44 -7.44
C GLU A 155 6.17 -2.93 -8.86
N GLY A 156 5.36 -3.99 -8.97
CA GLY A 156 5.08 -4.64 -10.25
C GLY A 156 4.21 -3.83 -11.21
N ARG A 157 3.44 -2.84 -10.75
CA ARG A 157 2.39 -2.21 -11.58
C ARG A 157 2.14 -0.73 -11.29
N HIS A 158 2.22 -0.32 -10.02
CA HIS A 158 1.81 1.02 -9.57
C HIS A 158 2.65 1.49 -8.38
N GLN A 159 3.98 1.47 -8.46
CA GLN A 159 4.81 1.90 -7.33
C GLN A 159 4.83 3.41 -7.15
N SER A 160 4.80 4.15 -8.25
CA SER A 160 5.06 5.60 -8.26
C SER A 160 4.05 6.43 -7.46
N PHE A 161 2.87 5.90 -7.09
CA PHE A 161 1.92 6.64 -6.25
C PHE A 161 2.23 6.55 -4.76
N ILE A 162 2.97 5.54 -4.31
CA ILE A 162 3.36 5.41 -2.91
C ILE A 162 4.58 6.32 -2.67
N LYS A 163 4.40 7.35 -1.85
CA LYS A 163 5.42 8.37 -1.57
C LYS A 163 6.12 8.18 -0.25
N ALA A 164 5.52 7.43 0.67
CA ALA A 164 6.19 7.01 1.88
C ALA A 164 5.74 5.66 2.42
N VAL A 165 6.63 5.03 3.19
CA VAL A 165 6.40 3.77 3.91
C VAL A 165 6.79 3.94 5.38
N ILE A 166 5.92 3.52 6.28
CA ILE A 166 6.13 3.48 7.72
C ILE A 166 6.07 2.02 8.17
N ASP A 167 7.18 1.47 8.67
CA ASP A 167 7.21 0.09 9.14
C ASP A 167 6.69 -0.03 10.58
N VAL A 168 5.84 -1.03 10.82
CA VAL A 168 5.30 -1.36 12.13
C VAL A 168 5.55 -2.83 12.50
N ASP A 169 5.87 -3.06 13.78
CA ASP A 169 6.10 -4.41 14.31
C ASP A 169 4.79 -5.16 14.61
N LYS A 170 4.00 -5.40 13.56
CA LYS A 170 2.67 -6.02 13.58
C LYS A 170 2.52 -6.96 12.39
N HIS A 171 1.46 -7.78 12.37
CA HIS A 171 1.04 -8.57 11.22
C HIS A 171 -0.36 -8.14 10.77
N HIS A 172 -0.74 -8.56 9.56
CA HIS A 172 -1.97 -8.15 8.86
C HIS A 172 -3.22 -8.16 9.75
N PHE A 173 -3.42 -9.26 10.49
CA PHE A 173 -4.62 -9.45 11.32
C PHE A 173 -4.57 -8.84 12.72
N ASN A 174 -3.41 -8.46 13.26
CA ASN A 174 -3.33 -7.87 14.61
C ASN A 174 -3.14 -6.35 14.62
N VAL A 175 -2.87 -5.74 13.47
CA VAL A 175 -2.55 -4.31 13.39
C VAL A 175 -3.65 -3.44 14.01
N PHE A 176 -4.92 -3.82 13.86
CA PHE A 176 -6.08 -3.10 14.41
C PHE A 176 -6.60 -3.64 15.75
N GLN A 177 -5.85 -4.51 16.45
CA GLN A 177 -6.26 -4.95 17.78
C GLN A 177 -6.28 -3.77 18.77
N PRO A 178 -7.19 -3.76 19.77
CA PRO A 178 -7.29 -2.67 20.74
C PRO A 178 -5.98 -2.37 21.47
N SER A 179 -5.16 -3.40 21.73
CA SER A 179 -3.83 -3.26 22.34
C SER A 179 -2.82 -2.47 21.50
N ASN A 180 -3.09 -2.29 20.20
CA ASN A 180 -2.23 -1.58 19.25
C ASN A 180 -2.79 -0.21 18.85
N ALA A 181 -3.97 0.17 19.36
CA ALA A 181 -4.71 1.34 18.91
C ALA A 181 -3.91 2.65 19.02
N ASP A 182 -3.24 2.88 20.15
CA ASP A 182 -2.47 4.12 20.38
C ASP A 182 -1.30 4.24 19.40
N THR A 183 -0.49 3.17 19.28
CA THR A 183 0.66 3.14 18.37
C THR A 183 0.21 3.28 16.92
N MET A 184 -0.84 2.56 16.50
CA MET A 184 -1.35 2.68 15.14
C MET A 184 -1.96 4.06 14.87
N THR A 185 -2.64 4.67 15.83
CA THR A 185 -3.16 6.03 15.71
C THR A 185 -2.03 7.02 15.46
N GLN A 186 -0.88 6.86 16.14
CA GLN A 186 0.30 7.70 15.89
C GLN A 186 0.81 7.56 14.45
N HIS A 187 0.97 6.33 13.96
CA HIS A 187 1.44 6.09 12.59
C HIS A 187 0.44 6.53 11.52
N ILE A 188 -0.86 6.35 11.76
CA ILE A 188 -1.94 6.83 10.91
C ILE A 188 -1.89 8.35 10.82
N ASN A 189 -1.81 9.04 11.97
CA ASN A 189 -1.73 10.49 12.00
C ASN A 189 -0.47 11.02 11.31
N GLU A 190 0.69 10.37 11.50
CA GLU A 190 1.90 10.73 10.78
C GLU A 190 1.70 10.62 9.26
N GLY A 191 1.16 9.50 8.78
CA GLY A 191 0.89 9.31 7.35
C GLY A 191 -0.12 10.31 6.78
N LEU A 192 -1.17 10.66 7.55
CA LEU A 192 -2.11 11.71 7.15
C LEU A 192 -1.45 13.10 7.10
N ASN A 193 -0.62 13.45 8.10
CA ASN A 193 0.12 14.72 8.10
C ASN A 193 1.09 14.83 6.91
N MET A 194 1.70 13.71 6.51
CA MET A 194 2.55 13.66 5.31
C MET A 194 1.73 13.94 4.05
N LEU A 195 0.53 13.36 3.93
CA LEU A 195 -0.37 13.61 2.81
C LEU A 195 -0.88 15.06 2.79
N ASP A 196 -1.21 15.63 3.95
CA ASP A 196 -1.69 17.03 4.08
C ASP A 196 -0.59 18.05 3.74
N SER A 197 0.67 17.73 4.02
CA SER A 197 1.82 18.58 3.69
C SER A 197 2.37 18.36 2.28
N LEU A 198 1.87 17.35 1.56
CA LEU A 198 2.39 16.95 0.27
C LEU A 198 2.13 18.02 -0.80
N GLN A 199 3.20 18.43 -1.48
CA GLN A 199 3.15 19.39 -2.59
C GLN A 199 4.02 18.89 -3.74
N LEU A 200 3.66 19.23 -4.96
CA LEU A 200 4.56 19.04 -6.10
C LEU A 200 5.80 19.92 -5.92
N ALA A 201 6.98 19.37 -6.19
CA ALA A 201 8.25 20.08 -6.03
C ALA A 201 8.48 21.13 -7.12
#